data_AF-A0A1G9FY98-F1
#
_entry.id   AF-A0A1G9FY98-F1
#
_cell.length_a   1.000
_cell.length_b   1.000
_cell.length_c   1.000
_cell.angle_alpha   90.00
_cell.angle_beta   90.00
_cell.angle_gamma   90.00
#
_symmetry.space_group_name_H-M   'P 1'
#
loop_
_entity.id
_entity.type
_entity.pdbx_description
1 polymer ?
#
loop_
_entity_poly.entity_id
_entity_poly.type
_entity_poly.pdbx_seq_one_letter_code
_entity_poly.pdbx_strand_id
1 'polypeptide(L)' 'MLLQEAFLQAELLERREGELLMSFTVPEEEQGWFGKLLEYSPLITVLEPESLRQRMHSQAALIMEKYR' A
#
# COMPACT_ATOMS: atom_id res chain seq x y z
N MET A 1 4.90 -9.07 11.47
CA MET A 1 3.55 -8.44 11.42
C MET A 1 3.02 -8.69 10.03
N LEU A 2 1.94 -9.47 9.93
CA LEU A 2 1.34 -9.82 8.64
C LEU A 2 0.57 -8.60 8.11
N LEU A 3 0.63 -8.32 6.81
CA LEU A 3 -0.11 -7.21 6.18
C LEU A 3 -1.63 -7.28 6.49
N GLN A 4 -2.16 -8.50 6.71
CA GLN A 4 -3.54 -8.76 7.16
C GLN A 4 -3.88 -8.17 8.53
N GLU A 5 -2.91 -8.01 9.43
CA GLU A 5 -3.11 -7.36 10.73
C GLU A 5 -3.17 -5.83 10.58
N ALA A 6 -2.55 -5.30 9.53
CA ALA A 6 -2.46 -3.86 9.28
C ALA A 6 -3.73 -3.28 8.61
N PHE A 7 -4.41 -4.07 7.78
CA PHE A 7 -5.62 -3.71 7.06
C PHE A 7 -6.77 -4.63 7.44
N LEU A 8 -7.71 -4.10 8.23
CA LEU A 8 -8.97 -4.78 8.55
C LEU A 8 -9.72 -5.11 7.25
N GLN A 9 -10.30 -6.30 7.15
CA GLN A 9 -11.02 -6.78 5.96
C GLN A 9 -10.13 -7.01 4.72
N ALA A 10 -8.82 -7.24 4.90
CA ALA A 10 -7.98 -7.66 3.79
C ALA A 10 -8.31 -9.10 3.36
N GLU A 11 -8.63 -9.28 2.09
CA GLU A 11 -8.93 -10.55 1.47
C GLU A 11 -7.74 -11.01 0.61
N LEU A 12 -7.33 -12.27 0.79
CA LEU A 12 -6.35 -12.91 -0.09
C LEU A 12 -7.05 -13.35 -1.37
N LEU A 13 -6.68 -12.76 -2.49
CA LEU A 13 -7.25 -13.08 -3.80
C LEU A 13 -6.49 -14.22 -4.47
N GLU A 14 -5.16 -14.20 -4.38
CA GLU A 14 -4.30 -15.20 -5.02
C GLU A 14 -3.01 -15.41 -4.23
N ARG A 15 -2.50 -16.65 -4.22
CA ARG A 15 -1.15 -16.97 -3.77
C ARG A 15 -0.38 -17.56 -4.94
N ARG A 16 0.69 -16.89 -5.35
CA ARG A 16 1.67 -17.40 -6.31
C ARG A 16 2.95 -17.78 -5.57
N GLU A 17 3.81 -18.57 -6.19
CA GLU A 17 5.08 -18.98 -5.56
C GLU A 17 5.90 -17.75 -5.16
N GLY A 18 5.93 -17.44 -3.86
CA GLY A 18 6.66 -16.31 -3.29
C GLY A 18 5.90 -14.98 -3.23
N GLU A 19 4.68 -14.89 -3.77
CA GLU A 19 3.91 -13.64 -3.85
C GLU A 19 2.45 -13.82 -3.40
N LEU A 20 1.88 -12.76 -2.84
CA LEU A 20 0.48 -12.72 -2.40
C LEU A 20 -0.22 -11.55 -3.07
N LEU A 21 -1.36 -11.83 -3.71
CA LEU A 21 -2.28 -10.80 -4.17
C LEU A 21 -3.37 -10.61 -3.11
N MET A 22 -3.46 -9.41 -2.57
CA MET A 22 -4.45 -9.06 -1.56
C MET A 22 -5.27 -7.85 -2.02
N SER A 23 -6.53 -7.83 -1.63
CA SER A 23 -7.39 -6.66 -1.72
C SER A 23 -7.85 -6.26 -0.32
N PHE A 24 -8.15 -4.98 -0.11
CA PHE A 24 -8.67 -4.50 1.16
C PHE A 24 -9.49 -3.23 0.91
N THR A 25 -10.39 -2.92 1.82
CA THR A 25 -11.20 -1.69 1.76
C THR A 25 -10.76 -0.75 2.88
N VAL A 26 -10.70 0.55 2.57
CA VAL A 26 -10.36 1.60 3.53
C VAL A 26 -11.38 2.73 3.44
N PRO A 27 -11.66 3.43 4.55
CA PRO A 27 -12.45 4.66 4.51
C PRO A 27 -11.70 5.74 3.72
N GLU A 28 -12.36 6.37 2.74
CA GLU A 28 -11.74 7.41 1.91
C GLU A 28 -11.37 8.68 2.71
N GLU A 29 -12.17 9.02 3.72
CA GLU A 29 -12.03 10.23 4.52
C GLU A 29 -10.89 10.16 5.54
N GLU A 30 -10.45 8.95 5.88
CA GLU A 30 -9.37 8.73 6.83
C GLU A 30 -8.02 8.69 6.11
N GLN A 31 -6.95 9.21 6.72
CA GLN A 31 -5.61 9.15 6.14
C GLN A 31 -4.66 8.15 6.82
N GLY A 32 -5.05 7.60 7.98
CA GLY A 32 -4.18 6.72 8.77
C GLY A 32 -3.77 5.46 8.04
N TRP A 33 -4.66 4.90 7.22
CA TRP A 33 -4.36 3.72 6.39
C TRP A 33 -3.27 4.01 5.34
N PHE A 34 -3.20 5.23 4.81
CA PHE A 34 -2.19 5.59 3.83
C PHE A 34 -0.80 5.67 4.47
N GLY A 35 -0.72 6.17 5.71
CA GLY A 35 0.52 6.14 6.50
C GLY A 35 1.05 4.71 6.68
N LYS A 36 0.17 3.78 7.10
CA LYS A 36 0.53 2.35 7.19
C LYS A 36 0.95 1.78 5.84
N LEU A 37 0.25 2.10 4.76
CA LEU A 37 0.60 1.65 3.41
C LEU A 37 2.02 2.09 3.01
N LEU A 38 2.41 3.32 3.38
CA LEU A 38 3.76 3.83 3.14
C LEU A 38 4.81 3.09 3.97
N GLU A 39 4.52 2.71 5.22
CA GLU A 39 5.44 1.91 6.05
C GLU A 39 5.79 0.58 5.39
N TYR A 40 4.82 -0.04 4.71
CA TYR A 40 5.01 -1.28 3.97
C TYR A 40 5.45 -1.08 2.51
N SER A 41 5.56 0.16 2.02
CA SER A 41 5.87 0.46 0.61
C SER A 41 7.10 -0.24 0.02
N PRO A 42 8.18 -0.57 0.78
CA PRO A 42 9.31 -1.33 0.23
C PRO A 42 8.98 -2.81 -0.07
N LEU A 43 7.87 -3.33 0.46
CA LEU A 43 7.50 -4.75 0.44
C LEU A 43 6.24 -5.02 -0.37
N ILE A 44 5.58 -3.99 -0.90
CA ILE A 44 4.30 -4.10 -1.59
C ILE A 44 4.33 -3.33 -2.92
N THR A 45 3.47 -3.76 -3.85
CA THR A 45 3.17 -2.99 -5.05
C THR A 45 1.66 -2.79 -5.11
N VAL A 46 1.20 -1.53 -5.20
CA VAL A 46 -0.21 -1.24 -5.41
C VAL A 46 -0.55 -1.53 -6.86
N LEU A 47 -1.55 -2.40 -7.09
CA LEU A 47 -2.03 -2.75 -8.42
C LEU A 47 -3.22 -1.87 -8.86
N GLU A 48 -4.12 -1.53 -7.95
CA GLU A 48 -5.27 -0.64 -8.19
C GLU A 48 -5.66 0.05 -6.87
N PRO A 49 -6.37 1.20 -6.91
CA PRO A 49 -6.64 2.00 -8.09
C PRO A 49 -5.39 2.77 -8.57
N GLU A 50 -5.40 3.19 -9.84
CA GLU A 50 -4.28 3.96 -10.44
C GLU A 50 -3.98 5.25 -9.68
N SER A 51 -5.01 5.95 -9.18
CA SER A 51 -4.87 7.16 -8.38
C SER A 51 -4.04 6.93 -7.11
N LEU A 52 -4.20 5.79 -6.45
CA LEU A 52 -3.42 5.44 -5.27
C LEU A 52 -1.96 5.14 -5.63
N ARG A 53 -1.73 4.46 -6.75
CA ARG A 53 -0.38 4.18 -7.25
C ARG A 53 0.37 5.48 -7.55
N GLN A 54 -0.27 6.42 -8.23
CA GLN A 54 0.28 7.74 -8.52
C GLN A 54 0.60 8.52 -7.25
N ARG A 55 -0.28 8.45 -6.24
CA ARG A 55 -0.04 9.07 -4.93
C ARG A 55 1.20 8.49 -4.24
N MET A 56 1.41 7.17 -4.29
CA MET A 56 2.61 6.53 -3.73
C MET A 56 3.89 6.97 -4.44
N HIS A 57 3.88 7.02 -5.78
CA HIS A 57 5.02 7.49 -6.57
C HIS A 57 5.36 8.96 -6.27
N SER A 58 4.33 9.81 -6.16
CA SER A 58 4.52 11.22 -5.82
C SER A 58 5.17 11.38 -4.43
N GLN A 59 4.75 10.59 -3.45
CA GLN A 59 5.34 10.60 -2.12
C GLN A 59 6.80 10.14 -2.15
N ALA A 60 7.12 9.08 -2.90
CA ALA A 60 8.49 8.61 -3.05
C ALA A 60 9.39 9.67 -3.71
N ALA A 61 8.90 10.36 -4.75
CA ALA A 61 9.62 11.44 -5.40
C ALA A 61 9.92 12.61 -4.44
N LEU A 62 8.93 13.03 -3.65
CA LEU A 62 9.10 14.08 -2.62
C LEU A 62 10.14 13.70 -1.57
N ILE A 63 10.17 12.43 -1.14
CA ILE A 63 11.19 11.94 -0.20
C ILE A 63 12.56 12.03 -0.85
N MET A 64 12.72 11.54 -2.08
CA MET A 64 14.00 11.58 -2.79
C MET A 64 14.51 13.01 -3.01
N GLU A 65 13.64 13.96 -3.32
CA GLU A 65 13.99 15.38 -3.45
C GLU A 65 14.54 15.97 -2.15
N LYS A 66 14.03 15.54 -0.99
CA LYS A 66 14.48 16.02 0.32
C LYS A 66 15.91 15.59 0.67
N TYR A 67 16.40 14.49 0.08
CA TYR A 67 17.73 13.93 0.34
C TYR A 67 18.70 14.16 -0.84
N ARG A 68 18.31 14.99 -1.81
CA ARG A 68 19.17 15.42 -2.92
C ARG A 68 20.01 16.64 -2.53
#